data_AF-A0A329VST9-F1
#
_entry.id   AF-A0A329VST9-F1
#
_cell.length_a   1.000
_cell.length_b   1.000
_cell.length_c   1.000
_cell.angle_alpha   90.00
_cell.angle_beta   90.00
_cell.angle_gamma   90.00
#
_symmetry.space_group_name_H-M   'P 1'
#
loop_
_entity.id
_entity.type
_entity.pdbx_description
1 polymer ?
#
loop_
_entity_poly.entity_id
_entity_poly.type
_entity_poly.pdbx_seq_one_letter_code
_entity_poly.pdbx_strand_id
1 'polypeptide(L)'
;MTLEKISFAYPVHIRQGMLIDVMHPPSMWIYADSFPSVEYLNVALGVFLRKDELYYTKIDVFFDDKSVLDDQDKGNDTAYIHLSGFTSTDQYIMVSSMTLKRVHLPNEGVYKLIVELYSGELGSADSKVIDVNESYFVVTSKVEGK
;
A
#
# COMPACT_ATOMS: atom_id res chain seq x y z
N MET A 1 17.88 -20.21 6.36
CA MET A 1 16.78 -20.20 5.37
C MET A 1 16.38 -18.75 5.22
N THR A 2 16.45 -18.21 4.01
CA THR A 2 16.15 -16.81 3.73
C THR A 2 14.66 -16.69 3.43
N LEU A 3 13.96 -15.81 4.15
CA LEU A 3 12.52 -15.57 3.98
C LEU A 3 12.32 -14.31 3.12
N GLU A 4 11.61 -14.46 2.00
CA GLU A 4 11.10 -13.35 1.19
C GLU A 4 9.61 -13.20 1.49
N LYS A 5 9.20 -12.08 2.11
CA LYS A 5 7.83 -11.96 2.62
C LYS A 5 7.43 -10.51 2.86
N ILE A 6 6.14 -10.23 2.71
CA ILE A 6 5.50 -9.03 3.27
C ILE A 6 5.19 -9.30 4.75
N SER A 7 5.82 -8.53 5.63
CA SER A 7 5.59 -8.59 7.08
C SER A 7 4.27 -7.93 7.46
N PHE A 8 4.01 -6.76 6.87
CA PHE A 8 2.78 -6.01 7.02
C PHE A 8 2.59 -5.08 5.83
N ALA A 9 1.33 -4.82 5.47
CA ALA A 9 0.94 -3.69 4.65
C ALA A 9 -0.36 -3.09 5.19
N TYR A 10 -0.46 -1.77 5.25
CA TYR A 10 -1.67 -1.10 5.73
C TYR A 10 -1.86 0.29 5.11
N PRO A 11 -3.12 0.75 4.96
CA PRO A 11 -3.43 2.06 4.45
C PRO A 11 -3.23 3.15 5.51
N VAL A 12 -2.90 4.34 5.04
CA VAL A 12 -2.80 5.58 5.81
C VAL A 12 -3.54 6.65 5.02
N HIS A 13 -4.54 7.27 5.62
CA HIS A 13 -5.26 8.40 5.02
C HIS A 13 -4.36 9.64 5.06
N ILE A 14 -4.05 10.21 3.90
CA ILE A 14 -3.26 11.43 3.79
C ILE A 14 -4.20 12.63 3.75
N ARG A 15 -4.20 13.40 4.84
CA ARG A 15 -4.99 14.63 4.98
C ARG A 15 -4.15 15.85 4.64
N GLN A 16 -4.83 16.94 4.33
CA GLN A 16 -4.17 18.23 4.11
C GLN A 16 -3.27 18.59 5.28
N GLY A 17 -2.00 18.92 4.99
CA GLY A 17 -0.99 19.28 5.98
C GLY A 17 -0.20 18.11 6.56
N MET A 18 -0.53 16.85 6.21
CA MET A 18 0.28 15.70 6.59
C MET A 18 1.53 15.57 5.70
N LEU A 19 2.67 15.24 6.32
CA LEU A 19 3.90 14.88 5.60
C LEU A 19 3.74 13.48 4.97
N ILE A 20 4.04 13.34 3.68
CA ILE A 20 3.86 12.10 2.93
C ILE A 20 5.07 11.15 3.00
N ASP A 21 6.22 11.66 3.40
CA ASP A 21 7.53 11.02 3.42
C ASP A 21 7.94 10.55 4.82
N VAL A 22 6.98 10.44 5.75
CA VAL A 22 7.19 9.89 7.10
C VAL A 22 6.26 8.69 7.37
N MET A 23 6.66 7.84 8.31
CA MET A 23 5.86 6.71 8.76
C MET A 23 4.66 7.18 9.60
N HIS A 24 3.47 6.69 9.28
CA HIS A 24 2.23 6.97 9.99
C HIS A 24 1.59 5.69 10.53
N PRO A 25 0.77 5.77 11.59
CA PRO A 25 -0.05 4.64 12.05
C PRO A 25 -1.14 4.27 11.03
N PRO A 26 -1.64 3.02 11.07
CA PRO A 26 -2.69 2.56 10.16
C PRO A 26 -3.98 3.37 10.30
N SER A 27 -4.61 3.68 9.18
CA SER A 27 -5.95 4.26 9.11
C SER A 27 -6.98 3.16 8.91
N MET A 28 -7.50 2.63 10.02
CA MET A 28 -8.55 1.60 10.00
C MET A 28 -9.91 2.15 9.53
N TRP A 29 -10.12 3.46 9.65
CA TRP A 29 -11.29 4.15 9.13
C TRP A 29 -10.89 5.46 8.43
N ILE A 30 -11.62 5.80 7.37
CA ILE A 30 -11.47 7.01 6.57
C ILE A 30 -12.82 7.72 6.52
N TYR A 31 -12.81 9.01 6.82
CA TYR A 31 -13.99 9.85 6.70
C TYR A 31 -13.96 10.60 5.37
N ALA A 32 -14.92 10.30 4.51
CA ALA A 32 -15.20 11.12 3.34
C ALA A 32 -16.23 12.20 3.70
N ASP A 33 -16.09 13.39 3.12
CA ASP A 33 -17.06 14.48 3.32
C ASP A 33 -18.34 14.25 2.50
N SER A 34 -18.24 13.57 1.36
CA SER A 34 -19.35 13.14 0.51
C SER A 34 -18.94 11.95 -0.36
N PHE A 35 -19.91 11.27 -0.95
CA PHE A 35 -19.66 10.19 -1.92
C PHE A 35 -20.25 10.56 -3.30
N PRO A 36 -19.58 10.20 -4.41
CA PRO A 36 -18.24 9.60 -4.46
C PRO A 36 -17.14 10.59 -4.00
N SER A 37 -16.06 10.08 -3.43
CA SER A 37 -14.88 10.89 -3.07
C SER A 37 -13.61 10.42 -3.79
N VAL A 38 -12.61 11.29 -3.79
CA VAL A 38 -11.28 10.98 -4.33
C VAL A 38 -10.27 11.34 -3.26
N GLU A 39 -9.54 10.36 -2.76
CA GLU A 39 -8.62 10.50 -1.64
C GLU A 39 -7.17 10.19 -2.03
N TYR A 40 -6.24 10.65 -1.20
CA TYR A 40 -4.85 10.23 -1.24
C TYR A 40 -4.59 9.25 -0.10
N LEU A 41 -4.02 8.09 -0.43
CA LEU A 41 -3.62 7.10 0.55
C LEU A 41 -2.12 6.89 0.46
N ASN A 42 -1.47 6.72 1.60
CA ASN A 42 -0.18 6.04 1.65
C ASN A 42 -0.42 4.58 2.04
N VAL A 43 0.36 3.68 1.46
CA VAL A 43 0.44 2.30 1.90
C VAL A 43 1.78 2.10 2.56
N ALA A 44 1.78 1.92 3.88
CA ALA A 44 2.98 1.54 4.62
C ALA A 44 3.22 0.04 4.45
N LEU A 45 4.47 -0.33 4.23
CA LEU A 45 4.89 -1.68 3.87
C LEU A 45 6.17 -2.06 4.62
N GLY A 46 6.19 -3.25 5.20
CA GLY A 46 7.40 -3.87 5.74
C GLY A 46 7.69 -5.18 5.02
N VAL A 47 8.92 -5.36 4.54
CA VAL A 47 9.33 -6.55 3.77
C VAL A 47 10.64 -7.16 4.28
N PHE A 48 10.72 -8.48 4.15
CA PHE A 48 11.96 -9.26 4.20
C PHE A 48 12.30 -9.67 2.77
N LEU A 49 13.50 -9.34 2.30
CA LEU A 49 13.99 -9.60 0.94
C LEU A 49 15.35 -10.29 1.01
N ARG A 50 15.77 -10.97 -0.06
CA ARG A 50 17.17 -11.39 -0.18
C ARG A 50 18.02 -10.20 -0.60
N LYS A 51 19.27 -10.22 -0.14
CA LYS A 51 20.27 -9.28 -0.60
C LYS A 51 20.59 -9.52 -2.10
N ASP A 52 20.87 -8.44 -2.82
CA ASP A 52 21.35 -8.43 -4.22
C ASP A 52 20.36 -9.01 -5.27
N GLU A 53 19.11 -9.22 -4.89
CA GLU A 53 18.01 -9.63 -5.77
C GLU A 53 17.09 -8.45 -6.10
N LEU A 54 16.43 -8.49 -7.25
CA LEU A 54 15.49 -7.45 -7.67
C LEU A 54 14.06 -7.79 -7.26
N TYR A 55 13.37 -6.78 -6.73
CA TYR A 55 11.98 -6.90 -6.31
C TYR A 55 11.20 -5.65 -6.68
N TYR A 56 9.90 -5.84 -6.89
CA TYR A 56 8.95 -4.74 -6.96
C TYR A 56 7.65 -5.14 -6.28
N THR A 57 6.82 -4.14 -5.97
CA THR A 57 5.47 -4.39 -5.44
C THR A 57 4.42 -3.84 -6.39
N LYS A 58 3.25 -4.49 -6.40
CA LYS A 58 2.02 -3.94 -6.98
C LYS A 58 1.02 -3.74 -5.87
N ILE A 59 0.31 -2.63 -5.94
CA ILE A 59 -0.67 -2.26 -4.94
C ILE A 59 -1.98 -1.99 -5.66
N ASP A 60 -3.08 -2.53 -5.12
CA ASP A 60 -4.42 -2.23 -5.59
C ASP A 60 -5.39 -2.16 -4.42
N VAL A 61 -6.47 -1.40 -4.59
CA VAL A 61 -7.52 -1.20 -3.58
C VAL A 61 -8.84 -1.59 -4.23
N PHE A 62 -9.65 -2.36 -3.53
CA PHE A 62 -10.90 -2.90 -4.03
C PHE A 62 -12.09 -2.49 -3.17
N PHE A 63 -13.22 -2.26 -3.84
CA PHE A 63 -14.55 -2.14 -3.25
C PHE A 63 -15.51 -3.01 -4.08
N ASP A 64 -16.27 -3.89 -3.43
CA ASP A 64 -17.13 -4.89 -4.11
C ASP A 64 -16.42 -5.64 -5.26
N ASP A 65 -15.20 -6.13 -4.97
CA ASP A 65 -14.31 -6.85 -5.91
C ASP A 65 -13.91 -6.07 -7.17
N LYS A 66 -14.11 -4.75 -7.18
CA LYS A 66 -13.65 -3.86 -8.26
C LYS A 66 -12.53 -2.96 -7.76
N SER A 67 -11.46 -2.87 -8.56
CA SER A 67 -10.37 -1.92 -8.31
C SER A 67 -10.92 -0.50 -8.31
N VAL A 68 -10.49 0.29 -7.34
CA VAL A 68 -10.83 1.72 -7.19
C VAL A 68 -9.69 2.66 -7.58
N LEU A 69 -8.67 2.12 -8.24
CA LEU A 69 -7.55 2.88 -8.81
C LEU A 69 -7.74 3.00 -10.32
N ASP A 70 -7.48 4.18 -10.88
CA ASP A 70 -7.44 4.38 -12.32
C ASP A 70 -6.23 3.65 -12.93
N ASP A 71 -6.39 2.98 -14.07
CA ASP A 71 -5.30 2.25 -14.74
C ASP A 71 -4.13 3.17 -15.16
N GLN A 72 -4.38 4.48 -15.31
CA GLN A 72 -3.33 5.47 -15.59
C GLN A 72 -2.50 5.85 -14.34
N ASP A 73 -3.07 5.64 -13.16
CA ASP A 73 -2.42 5.95 -11.88
C ASP A 73 -1.70 4.72 -11.31
N LYS A 74 -2.02 3.51 -11.79
CA LYS A 74 -1.33 2.25 -11.44
C LYS A 74 0.14 2.31 -11.87
N GLY A 75 1.04 2.27 -10.89
CA GLY A 75 2.49 2.23 -11.11
C GLY A 75 3.19 3.60 -11.20
N ASN A 76 2.48 4.70 -10.98
CA ASN A 76 3.06 6.05 -10.86
C ASN A 76 3.26 6.47 -9.39
N ASP A 77 3.52 5.48 -8.55
CA ASP A 77 3.61 5.61 -7.11
C ASP A 77 5.00 6.09 -6.70
N THR A 78 5.07 7.01 -5.74
CA THR A 78 6.33 7.41 -5.15
C THR A 78 6.60 6.56 -3.91
N ALA A 79 7.68 5.80 -3.93
CA ALA A 79 8.12 4.99 -2.80
C ALA A 79 9.11 5.78 -1.92
N TYR A 80 8.86 5.80 -0.62
CA TYR A 80 9.74 6.39 0.39
C TYR A 80 10.28 5.29 1.28
N ILE A 81 11.60 5.15 1.36
CA ILE A 81 12.26 4.20 2.28
C ILE A 81 12.47 4.92 3.61
N HIS A 82 11.84 4.40 4.67
CA HIS A 82 11.91 4.97 6.02
C HIS A 82 12.98 4.30 6.87
N LEU A 83 13.09 2.98 6.74
CA LEU A 83 14.07 2.17 7.46
C LEU A 83 14.55 1.06 6.55
N SER A 84 15.85 0.79 6.56
CA SER A 84 16.39 -0.40 5.93
C SER A 84 17.63 -0.92 6.65
N GLY A 85 17.92 -2.20 6.44
CA GLY A 85 19.09 -2.82 7.05
C GLY A 85 19.36 -4.20 6.49
N PHE A 86 20.60 -4.64 6.67
CA PHE A 86 21.01 -6.01 6.36
C PHE A 86 21.14 -6.81 7.66
N THR A 87 20.73 -8.06 7.60
CA THR A 87 20.90 -9.02 8.69
C THR A 87 22.14 -9.88 8.45
N SER A 88 22.59 -10.60 9.48
CA SER A 88 23.65 -11.61 9.35
C SER A 88 23.21 -12.86 8.56
N THR A 89 21.95 -12.94 8.14
CA THR A 89 21.35 -14.07 7.40
C THR A 89 21.11 -13.73 5.92
N ASP A 90 21.87 -12.79 5.36
CA ASP A 90 21.74 -12.32 3.97
C ASP A 90 20.33 -11.81 3.60
N GLN A 91 19.56 -11.36 4.60
CA GLN A 91 18.30 -10.67 4.36
C GLN A 91 18.50 -9.16 4.36
N TYR A 92 17.85 -8.52 3.40
CA TYR A 92 17.58 -7.10 3.40
C TYR A 92 16.17 -6.87 3.97
N ILE A 93 16.07 -6.07 5.02
CA ILE A 93 14.80 -5.68 5.62
C ILE A 93 14.54 -4.23 5.24
N MET A 94 13.32 -3.94 4.81
CA MET A 94 12.93 -2.60 4.42
C MET A 94 11.55 -2.27 4.96
N VAL A 95 11.41 -1.06 5.49
CA VAL A 95 10.13 -0.43 5.75
C VAL A 95 10.02 0.79 4.85
N SER A 96 8.97 0.82 4.04
CA SER A 96 8.69 1.88 3.07
C SER A 96 7.24 2.32 3.11
N SER A 97 6.92 3.41 2.43
CA SER A 97 5.55 3.75 2.09
C SER A 97 5.43 4.12 0.62
N MET A 98 4.28 3.84 0.01
CA MET A 98 3.96 4.23 -1.35
C MET A 98 2.70 5.08 -1.37
N THR A 99 2.74 6.21 -2.07
CA THR A 99 1.57 7.10 -2.21
C THR A 99 0.71 6.66 -3.39
N LEU A 100 -0.50 6.20 -3.09
CA LEU A 100 -1.58 6.01 -4.05
C LEU A 100 -2.34 7.33 -4.22
N LYS A 101 -2.25 7.88 -5.43
CA LYS A 101 -2.98 9.10 -5.79
C LYS A 101 -4.35 8.72 -6.33
N ARG A 102 -5.34 9.58 -6.08
CA ARG A 102 -6.68 9.49 -6.67
C ARG A 102 -7.38 8.14 -6.44
N VAL A 103 -7.43 7.71 -5.19
CA VAL A 103 -8.23 6.53 -4.81
C VAL A 103 -9.70 6.91 -4.84
N HIS A 104 -10.48 6.33 -5.76
CA HIS A 104 -11.89 6.66 -5.97
C HIS A 104 -12.77 5.89 -4.99
N LEU A 105 -13.38 6.56 -4.02
CA LEU A 105 -14.23 5.92 -3.03
C LEU A 105 -15.69 6.12 -3.44
N PRO A 106 -16.34 5.16 -4.14
CA PRO A 106 -17.68 5.36 -4.68
C PRO A 106 -18.76 5.45 -3.61
N ASN A 107 -18.61 4.69 -2.51
CA ASN A 107 -19.60 4.56 -1.44
C ASN A 107 -18.95 4.26 -0.09
N GLU A 108 -19.75 4.33 0.97
CA GLU A 108 -19.39 3.80 2.29
C GLU A 108 -19.24 2.27 2.26
N GLY A 109 -18.35 1.75 3.09
CA GLY A 109 -18.21 0.32 3.32
C GLY A 109 -16.78 -0.12 3.61
N VAL A 110 -16.53 -1.42 3.43
CA VAL A 110 -15.24 -2.05 3.66
C VAL A 110 -14.46 -2.13 2.35
N TYR A 111 -13.24 -1.62 2.37
CA TYR A 111 -12.31 -1.65 1.26
C TYR A 111 -11.20 -2.64 1.56
N LYS A 112 -10.70 -3.32 0.53
CA LYS A 112 -9.62 -4.31 0.59
C LYS A 112 -8.38 -3.74 -0.10
N LEU A 113 -7.29 -3.59 0.63
CA LEU A 113 -5.97 -3.28 0.11
C LEU A 113 -5.23 -4.59 -0.16
N ILE A 114 -4.75 -4.77 -1.39
CA ILE A 114 -3.89 -5.88 -1.79
C ILE A 114 -2.50 -5.35 -2.13
N VAL A 115 -1.48 -5.93 -1.53
CA VAL A 115 -0.07 -5.70 -1.90
C VAL A 115 0.53 -7.03 -2.33
N GLU A 116 1.04 -7.06 -3.55
CA GLU A 116 1.74 -8.19 -4.13
C GLU A 116 3.24 -7.89 -4.19
N LEU A 117 4.07 -8.81 -3.68
CA LEU A 117 5.52 -8.76 -3.80
C LEU A 117 5.97 -9.66 -4.95
N TYR A 118 6.76 -9.11 -5.87
CA TYR A 118 7.31 -9.84 -7.01
C TYR A 118 8.83 -9.93 -6.95
N SER A 119 9.39 -11.06 -7.40
CA SER A 119 10.81 -11.20 -7.73
C SER A 119 11.04 -10.83 -9.20
N GLY A 120 12.18 -10.20 -9.49
CA GLY A 120 12.61 -9.82 -10.83
C GLY A 120 12.34 -8.34 -11.14
N GLU A 121 12.57 -7.98 -12.40
CA GLU A 121 12.34 -6.63 -12.90
C GLU A 121 10.87 -6.38 -13.26
N LEU A 122 10.41 -5.16 -13.02
CA LEU A 122 9.06 -4.74 -13.40
C LEU A 122 8.86 -4.88 -14.91
N GLY A 123 7.82 -5.61 -15.32
CA GLY A 123 7.51 -5.85 -16.73
C GLY A 123 8.29 -7.00 -17.37
N SER A 124 9.21 -7.64 -16.64
CA SER A 124 9.87 -8.87 -17.11
C SER A 124 8.88 -10.04 -17.14
N ALA A 125 8.93 -10.84 -18.20
CA ALA A 125 8.15 -12.07 -18.33
C ALA A 125 8.54 -13.14 -17.29
N ASP A 126 9.75 -13.04 -16.73
CA ASP A 126 10.26 -13.95 -15.71
C ASP A 126 9.87 -13.52 -14.28
N SER A 127 9.15 -12.41 -14.14
CA SER A 127 8.67 -11.95 -12.84
C SER A 127 7.68 -12.94 -12.23
N LYS A 128 7.78 -13.15 -10.92
CA LYS A 128 6.93 -14.10 -10.17
C LYS A 128 6.42 -13.46 -8.91
N VAL A 129 5.15 -13.71 -8.60
CA VAL A 129 4.56 -13.36 -7.30
C VAL A 129 5.22 -14.25 -6.23
N ILE A 130 5.79 -13.61 -5.21
CA ILE A 130 6.42 -14.25 -4.06
C ILE A 130 5.44 -14.37 -2.90
N ASP A 131 4.74 -13.27 -2.60
CA ASP A 131 3.86 -13.16 -1.44
C ASP A 131 2.76 -12.14 -1.72
N VAL A 132 1.61 -12.31 -1.08
CA VAL A 132 0.46 -11.41 -1.17
C VAL A 132 0.00 -11.07 0.23
N ASN A 133 -0.17 -9.78 0.51
CA ASN A 133 -0.75 -9.29 1.75
C ASN A 133 -2.10 -8.64 1.47
N GLU A 134 -3.10 -8.98 2.28
CA GLU A 134 -4.40 -8.33 2.28
C GLU A 134 -4.60 -7.59 3.60
N SER A 135 -5.10 -6.36 3.51
CA SER A 135 -5.57 -5.60 4.66
C SER A 135 -6.89 -4.90 4.32
N TYR A 136 -7.60 -4.47 5.36
CA TYR A 136 -8.96 -3.98 5.23
C TYR A 136 -9.13 -2.68 6.02
N PHE A 137 -9.92 -1.75 5.48
CA PHE A 137 -10.25 -0.49 6.11
C PHE A 137 -11.69 -0.08 5.79
N VAL A 138 -12.29 0.73 6.65
CA VAL A 138 -13.65 1.23 6.49
C VAL A 138 -13.61 2.65 5.93
N VAL A 139 -14.49 2.95 4.97
CA VAL A 139 -14.76 4.32 4.53
C VAL A 139 -16.20 4.66 4.89
N THR A 140 -16.42 5.82 5.49
CA THR A 140 -17.73 6.26 5.97
C THR A 140 -17.88 7.77 5.84
N SER A 141 -19.11 8.29 5.75
CA SER A 141 -19.34 9.72 5.93
C SER A 141 -19.01 10.15 7.35
N LYS A 142 -18.60 11.41 7.53
CA LYS A 142 -18.60 12.01 8.86
C LYS A 142 -20.03 12.01 9.38
N VAL A 143 -20.25 11.38 10.54
CA VAL A 143 -21.46 11.63 11.30
C VAL A 143 -21.29 13.01 11.91
N GLU A 144 -22.08 13.99 11.48
CA GLU A 144 -22.22 15.23 12.26
C GLU A 144 -22.69 14.82 13.66
N GLY A 145 -21.78 14.93 14.62
CA GLY A 145 -22.04 14.54 15.99
C GLY A 145 -23.14 15.41 16.61
N LYS A 146 -23.98 14.76 17.41
CA LYS A 146 -24.52 15.40 18.61
C LYS A 146 -23.39 15.96 19.48
#